data_AF-A0A2E6YV15-F1
#
_entry.id   AF-A0A2E6YV15-F1
#
_cell.length_a   1.000
_cell.length_b   1.000
_cell.length_c   1.000
_cell.angle_alpha   90.00
_cell.angle_beta   90.00
_cell.angle_gamma   90.00
#
_symmetry.space_group_name_H-M   'P 1'
#
loop_
_entity.id
_entity.type
_entity.pdbx_description
1 polymer ?
#
loop_
_entity_poly.entity_id
_entity_poly.type
_entity_poly.pdbx_seq_one_letter_code
_entity_poly.pdbx_strand_id
1 'polypeptide(L)'
;MYKSTYLAVRVHTEDEALRIEPSGNTDTMLWLIDVYDLGQSAKCAEAVKRLILRDYHALHERVPGMLPRWTKGMMAWVTYLNALVPCYDYDEQWVVRNHFMIQKNPENWSVETMLTALDALAIRWTKAHALDRDKLQQYLHCVWSCAKKWTMHLHEKVEPGLHEGDMMKVHPRVVLACLSRFFWFNKTLDLHAAYPRETIKVKYNNFFERELRHFVLRKFRDQLLNTLWDHLSHPGDLEIASHDQLGDNISTYSALYKRQPVCLLQKAQKSMLFDEPEEVRRKYPNPTDIKIVQTYFQNTFKMDFAKFFVCFERNHCKHERAVRESAVPIIVESFRKYSVVHNGKAYGFGSFADAFAIWLKFANKPYRLDLTELREKMFGESTASAQSTIYELDV
;
A
#
# COMPACT_ATOMS: atom_id res chain seq x y z
N MET A 1 21.60 29.95 -3.54
CA MET A 1 20.27 30.51 -3.18
C MET A 1 19.22 29.52 -3.63
N TYR A 2 18.36 29.03 -2.74
CA TYR A 2 17.23 28.17 -3.15
C TYR A 2 16.29 28.99 -4.03
N LYS A 3 15.95 28.48 -5.21
CA LYS A 3 14.93 29.10 -6.06
C LYS A 3 13.57 28.78 -5.44
N SER A 4 12.88 29.80 -4.95
CA SER A 4 11.53 29.68 -4.39
C SER A 4 10.63 30.69 -5.08
N THR A 5 9.52 30.21 -5.62
CA THR A 5 8.44 31.07 -6.15
C THR A 5 7.43 31.44 -5.07
N TYR A 6 7.42 30.70 -3.97
CA TYR A 6 6.46 30.83 -2.88
C TYR A 6 6.64 32.08 -2.02
N LEU A 7 7.84 32.69 -1.98
CA LEU A 7 8.03 33.98 -1.29
C LEU A 7 7.15 35.10 -1.87
N ALA A 8 6.65 34.96 -3.10
CA ALA A 8 5.73 35.91 -3.72
C ALA A 8 4.24 35.59 -3.49
N VAL A 9 3.90 34.40 -2.98
CA VAL A 9 2.51 33.90 -2.85
C VAL A 9 2.34 33.17 -1.51
N ARG A 10 2.42 33.93 -0.41
CA ARG A 10 2.15 33.43 0.94
C ARG A 10 0.67 33.09 1.10
N VAL A 11 0.38 32.08 1.92
CA VAL A 11 -1.01 31.69 2.24
C VAL A 11 -1.47 32.44 3.49
N HIS A 12 -2.58 33.15 3.38
CA HIS A 12 -3.18 33.93 4.47
C HIS A 12 -4.60 33.49 4.82
N THR A 13 -5.23 32.66 3.97
CA THR A 13 -6.60 32.20 4.14
C THR A 13 -6.75 30.70 3.88
N GLU A 14 -7.79 30.09 4.44
CA GLU A 14 -8.10 28.67 4.25
C GLU A 14 -8.41 28.31 2.78
N ASP A 15 -8.98 29.24 2.03
CA ASP A 15 -9.28 29.05 0.60
C ASP A 15 -8.03 29.17 -0.29
N GLU A 16 -7.04 29.95 0.14
CA GLU A 16 -5.71 29.97 -0.49
C GLU A 16 -4.97 28.67 -0.25
N ALA A 17 -5.05 28.11 0.97
CA ALA A 17 -4.45 26.81 1.27
C ALA A 17 -4.96 25.70 0.33
N LEU A 18 -6.26 25.69 0.00
CA LEU A 18 -6.83 24.71 -0.93
C LEU A 18 -6.45 24.93 -2.40
N ARG A 19 -6.21 26.18 -2.81
CA ARG A 19 -5.99 26.56 -4.22
C ARG A 19 -4.51 26.54 -4.60
N ILE A 20 -3.64 26.94 -3.68
CA ILE A 20 -2.21 27.05 -3.94
C ILE A 20 -1.57 25.69 -3.69
N GLU A 21 -1.11 25.05 -4.76
CA GLU A 21 -0.35 23.81 -4.68
C GLU A 21 1.15 24.12 -4.63
N PRO A 22 1.85 23.83 -3.51
CA PRO A 22 3.28 24.06 -3.45
C PRO A 22 4.04 23.09 -4.36
N SER A 23 5.13 23.57 -4.95
CA SER A 23 6.01 22.78 -5.82
C SER A 23 7.46 22.86 -5.39
N GLY A 24 8.07 21.72 -5.12
CA GLY A 24 9.47 21.65 -4.69
C GLY A 24 9.65 21.86 -3.19
N ASN A 25 10.83 21.47 -2.69
CA ASN A 25 11.06 21.29 -1.26
C ASN A 25 10.87 22.56 -0.42
N THR A 26 11.41 23.70 -0.88
CA THR A 26 11.35 24.97 -0.13
C THR A 26 9.92 25.50 -0.06
N ASP A 27 9.22 25.49 -1.20
CA ASP A 27 7.85 26.00 -1.29
C ASP A 27 6.88 25.14 -0.47
N THR A 28 7.05 23.80 -0.47
CA THR A 28 6.28 22.91 0.40
C THR A 28 6.47 23.23 1.88
N MET A 29 7.71 23.48 2.32
CA MET A 29 7.97 23.78 3.74
C MET A 29 7.40 25.13 4.16
N LEU A 30 7.55 26.17 3.33
CA LEU A 30 6.98 27.49 3.61
C LEU A 30 5.44 27.44 3.62
N TRP A 31 4.84 26.71 2.67
CA TRP A 31 3.40 26.50 2.63
C TRP A 31 2.89 25.77 3.86
N LEU A 32 3.60 24.73 4.33
CA LEU A 32 3.22 24.03 5.56
C LEU A 32 3.24 24.94 6.79
N ILE A 33 4.21 25.87 6.88
CA ILE A 33 4.26 26.86 7.97
C ILE A 33 3.05 27.80 7.91
N ASP A 34 2.76 28.37 6.73
CA ASP A 34 1.61 29.26 6.57
C ASP A 34 0.29 28.57 6.92
N VAL A 35 0.09 27.34 6.44
CA VAL A 35 -1.12 26.55 6.75
C VAL A 35 -1.17 26.14 8.21
N TYR A 36 -0.02 25.90 8.85
CA TYR A 36 0.04 25.62 10.28
C TYR A 36 -0.44 26.83 11.10
N ASP A 37 -0.03 28.05 10.73
CA ASP A 37 -0.38 29.28 11.44
C ASP A 37 -1.88 29.62 11.34
N LEU A 38 -2.60 29.12 10.33
CA LEU A 38 -4.05 29.25 10.21
C LEU A 38 -4.83 28.44 11.26
N GLY A 39 -4.20 27.48 11.94
CA GLY A 39 -4.84 26.70 12.99
C GLY A 39 -5.88 25.69 12.47
N GLN A 40 -6.94 25.47 13.25
CA GLN A 40 -7.95 24.44 12.98
C GLN A 40 -8.90 24.85 11.86
N SER A 41 -8.88 24.10 10.75
CA SER A 41 -9.79 24.27 9.63
C SER A 41 -9.91 22.96 8.83
N ALA A 42 -11.15 22.55 8.55
CA ALA A 42 -11.43 21.40 7.69
C ALA A 42 -10.87 21.59 6.27
N LYS A 43 -10.86 22.82 5.74
CA LYS A 43 -10.29 23.15 4.44
C LYS A 43 -8.77 23.01 4.44
N CYS A 44 -8.10 23.52 5.47
CA CYS A 44 -6.65 23.35 5.64
C CYS A 44 -6.28 21.87 5.80
N ALA A 45 -7.03 21.10 6.61
CA ALA A 45 -6.78 19.67 6.79
C ALA A 45 -6.91 18.90 5.47
N GLU A 46 -7.92 19.21 4.65
CA GLU A 46 -8.08 18.62 3.32
C GLU A 46 -6.95 19.02 2.36
N ALA A 47 -6.50 20.28 2.39
CA ALA A 47 -5.37 20.74 1.58
C ALA A 47 -4.09 19.96 1.91
N VAL A 48 -3.77 19.82 3.20
CA VAL A 48 -2.57 19.10 3.66
C VAL A 48 -2.70 17.60 3.39
N LYS A 49 -3.90 17.02 3.54
CA LYS A 49 -4.17 15.64 3.15
C LYS A 49 -3.83 15.40 1.67
N ARG A 50 -4.27 16.28 0.77
CA ARG A 50 -3.96 16.17 -0.68
C ARG A 50 -2.46 16.20 -0.93
N LEU A 51 -1.74 17.11 -0.27
CA LEU A 51 -0.27 17.18 -0.34
C LEU A 51 0.36 15.86 0.10
N ILE A 52 -0.03 15.32 1.26
CA ILE A 52 0.49 14.05 1.78
C ILE A 52 0.24 12.91 0.80
N LEU A 53 -0.99 12.78 0.29
CA LEU A 53 -1.36 11.68 -0.61
C LEU A 53 -0.67 11.75 -1.98
N ARG A 54 -0.38 12.96 -2.46
CA ARG A 54 0.33 13.20 -3.72
C ARG A 54 1.83 12.96 -3.58
N ASP A 55 2.45 13.53 -2.56
CA ASP A 55 3.92 13.66 -2.46
C ASP A 55 4.55 12.74 -1.39
N TYR A 56 3.79 11.81 -0.80
CA TYR A 56 4.22 10.91 0.29
C TYR A 56 5.66 10.40 0.17
N HIS A 57 6.03 9.88 -1.00
CA HIS A 57 7.36 9.32 -1.24
C HIS A 57 8.49 10.37 -1.22
N ALA A 58 8.23 11.58 -1.74
CA ALA A 58 9.19 12.69 -1.73
C ALA A 58 9.28 13.37 -0.36
N LEU A 59 8.22 13.25 0.44
CA LEU A 59 8.13 13.80 1.79
C LEU A 59 8.96 12.99 2.82
N HIS A 60 9.40 11.77 2.49
CA HIS A 60 10.26 10.96 3.37
C HIS A 60 11.72 11.40 3.41
N GLU A 61 12.12 12.35 2.58
CA GLU A 61 13.43 12.98 2.72
C GLU A 61 13.55 13.68 4.08
N ARG A 62 14.69 13.47 4.75
CA ARG A 62 15.00 14.10 6.03
C ARG A 62 15.08 15.61 5.85
N VAL A 63 14.59 16.35 6.85
CA VAL A 63 14.78 17.81 6.91
C VAL A 63 16.24 18.08 7.30
N PRO A 64 17.06 18.74 6.47
CA PRO A 64 18.43 19.07 6.84
C PRO A 64 18.44 20.03 8.03
N GLY A 65 19.26 19.78 9.06
CA GLY A 65 19.47 20.71 10.17
C GLY A 65 18.79 20.33 11.50
N MET A 66 18.09 21.30 12.10
CA MET A 66 17.76 21.38 13.55
C MET A 66 16.77 20.35 14.10
N LEU A 67 16.08 19.57 13.26
CA LEU A 67 15.17 18.51 13.71
C LEU A 67 15.74 17.13 13.34
N PRO A 68 16.74 16.63 14.10
CA PRO A 68 17.34 15.34 13.82
C PRO A 68 16.24 14.25 13.81
N ARG A 69 16.28 13.41 12.78
CA ARG A 69 15.34 12.30 12.51
C ARG A 69 13.96 12.72 11.97
N TRP A 70 13.64 14.00 11.83
CA TRP A 70 12.38 14.40 11.21
C TRP A 70 12.44 14.36 9.68
N THR A 71 11.35 13.93 9.07
CA THR A 71 11.12 14.03 7.62
C THR A 71 10.14 15.15 7.32
N LYS A 72 10.13 15.64 6.07
CA LYS A 72 9.13 16.64 5.62
C LYS A 72 7.70 16.10 5.78
N GLY A 73 7.52 14.79 5.62
CA GLY A 73 6.24 14.11 5.80
C GLY A 73 5.74 14.20 7.23
N MET A 74 6.63 14.11 8.23
CA MET A 74 6.25 14.31 9.63
C MET A 74 5.78 15.75 9.88
N MET A 75 6.39 16.74 9.24
CA MET A 75 5.92 18.13 9.33
C MET A 75 4.56 18.30 8.65
N ALA A 76 4.35 17.70 7.48
CA ALA A 76 3.04 17.67 6.83
C ALA A 76 1.98 16.99 7.72
N TRP A 77 2.33 15.90 8.38
CA TRP A 77 1.46 15.21 9.34
C TRP A 77 1.08 16.09 10.53
N VAL A 78 2.05 16.75 11.16
CA VAL A 78 1.79 17.69 12.27
C VAL A 78 0.91 18.85 11.80
N THR A 79 1.14 19.39 10.61
CA THR A 79 0.31 20.44 10.03
C THR A 79 -1.11 19.97 9.78
N TYR A 80 -1.28 18.74 9.26
CA TYR A 80 -2.58 18.10 9.12
C TYR A 80 -3.29 17.96 10.47
N LEU A 81 -2.60 17.46 11.50
CA LEU A 81 -3.17 17.30 12.83
C LEU A 81 -3.51 18.65 13.49
N ASN A 82 -2.72 19.69 13.26
CA ASN A 82 -3.04 21.04 13.72
C ASN A 82 -4.34 21.53 13.11
N ALA A 83 -4.50 21.38 11.79
CA ALA A 83 -5.69 21.76 11.05
C ALA A 83 -6.91 20.88 11.33
N LEU A 84 -6.71 19.62 11.71
CA LEU A 84 -7.78 18.66 11.99
C LEU A 84 -8.68 19.17 13.13
N VAL A 85 -9.98 19.28 12.87
CA VAL A 85 -10.98 19.47 13.92
C VAL A 85 -11.22 18.11 14.59
N PRO A 86 -10.86 17.93 15.87
CA PRO A 86 -10.98 16.63 16.53
C PRO A 86 -12.45 16.23 16.67
N CYS A 87 -12.72 14.95 16.43
CA CYS A 87 -14.03 14.33 16.59
C CYS A 87 -13.81 12.91 17.11
N TYR A 88 -14.36 12.61 18.29
CA TYR A 88 -14.24 11.29 18.94
C TYR A 88 -15.51 10.45 18.80
N ASP A 89 -16.49 10.94 18.05
CA ASP A 89 -17.75 10.25 17.80
C ASP A 89 -17.56 9.18 16.72
N TYR A 90 -18.07 7.98 16.98
CA TYR A 90 -18.10 6.88 16.04
C TYR A 90 -19.28 5.95 16.33
N ASP A 91 -19.70 5.17 15.33
CA ASP A 91 -20.72 4.13 15.51
C ASP A 91 -20.14 2.92 16.26
N GLU A 92 -20.36 2.86 17.58
CA GLU A 92 -19.89 1.78 18.45
C GLU A 92 -20.35 0.41 17.96
N GLN A 93 -21.62 0.27 17.56
CA GLN A 93 -22.17 -1.02 17.13
C GLN A 93 -21.50 -1.50 15.85
N TRP A 94 -21.22 -0.58 14.93
CA TRP A 94 -20.50 -0.89 13.70
C TRP A 94 -19.04 -1.28 13.98
N VAL A 95 -18.36 -0.57 14.87
CA VAL A 95 -16.97 -0.88 15.26
C VAL A 95 -16.87 -2.25 15.94
N VAL A 96 -17.80 -2.59 16.83
CA VAL A 96 -17.87 -3.91 17.49
C VAL A 96 -18.15 -5.00 16.47
N ARG A 97 -19.13 -4.82 15.58
CA ARG A 97 -19.49 -5.80 14.54
C ARG A 97 -18.33 -6.14 13.61
N ASN A 98 -17.49 -5.15 13.31
CA ASN A 98 -16.33 -5.33 12.44
C ASN A 98 -15.04 -5.69 13.21
N HIS A 99 -15.14 -5.91 14.53
CA HIS A 99 -14.03 -6.27 15.42
C HIS A 99 -12.88 -5.25 15.41
N PHE A 100 -13.20 -3.96 15.38
CA PHE A 100 -12.24 -2.87 15.48
C PHE A 100 -12.15 -2.26 16.89
N MET A 101 -13.08 -2.61 17.77
CA MET A 101 -13.12 -2.09 19.14
C MET A 101 -11.92 -2.58 19.95
N ILE A 102 -11.08 -1.65 20.39
CA ILE A 102 -10.03 -1.93 21.40
C ILE A 102 -10.51 -1.45 22.77
N GLN A 103 -11.05 -0.24 22.85
CA GLN A 103 -11.57 0.37 24.08
C GLN A 103 -12.65 1.42 23.73
N LYS A 104 -13.70 1.53 24.53
CA LYS A 104 -14.90 2.32 24.20
C LYS A 104 -14.72 3.84 24.16
N ASN A 105 -13.78 4.41 24.90
CA ASN A 105 -13.64 5.86 25.06
C ASN A 105 -12.33 6.35 24.41
N PRO A 106 -12.34 6.78 23.14
CA PRO A 106 -11.17 7.22 22.39
C PRO A 106 -10.39 8.36 23.05
N GLU A 107 -11.09 9.28 23.71
CA GLU A 107 -10.48 10.39 24.43
C GLU A 107 -9.48 9.95 25.50
N ASN A 108 -9.71 8.76 26.07
CA ASN A 108 -8.88 8.17 27.12
C ASN A 108 -7.85 7.16 26.59
N TRP A 109 -7.75 6.98 25.27
CA TRP A 109 -6.80 6.04 24.69
C TRP A 109 -5.36 6.49 24.94
N SER A 110 -4.53 5.54 25.36
CA SER A 110 -3.08 5.70 25.35
C SER A 110 -2.54 5.64 23.92
N VAL A 111 -1.26 6.01 23.75
CA VAL A 111 -0.55 5.82 22.47
C VAL A 111 -0.58 4.36 22.04
N GLU A 112 -0.42 3.42 22.97
CA GLU A 112 -0.47 1.98 22.69
C GLU A 112 -1.86 1.54 22.22
N THR A 113 -2.94 2.01 22.86
CA THR A 113 -4.32 1.70 22.44
C THR A 113 -4.59 2.21 21.03
N MET A 114 -4.14 3.43 20.71
CA MET A 114 -4.26 4.02 19.38
C MET A 114 -3.49 3.22 18.33
N LEU A 115 -2.22 2.86 18.60
CA LEU A 115 -1.42 2.04 17.70
C LEU A 115 -2.02 0.65 17.50
N THR A 116 -2.53 0.04 18.57
CA THR A 116 -3.24 -1.26 18.52
C THR A 116 -4.49 -1.17 17.65
N ALA A 117 -5.25 -0.07 17.73
CA ALA A 117 -6.40 0.15 16.86
C ALA A 117 -5.99 0.25 15.37
N LEU A 118 -4.91 0.97 15.06
CA LEU A 118 -4.36 1.06 13.71
C LEU A 118 -3.88 -0.30 13.17
N ASP A 119 -3.24 -1.11 14.00
CA ASP A 119 -2.79 -2.45 13.61
C ASP A 119 -3.97 -3.42 13.44
N ALA A 120 -5.00 -3.33 14.28
CA ALA A 120 -6.22 -4.11 14.13
C ALA A 120 -6.94 -3.80 12.79
N LEU A 121 -6.98 -2.52 12.40
CA LEU A 121 -7.47 -2.06 11.09
C LEU A 121 -6.58 -2.59 9.96
N ALA A 122 -5.26 -2.45 10.08
CA ALA A 122 -4.29 -2.90 9.08
C ALA A 122 -4.42 -4.40 8.75
N ILE A 123 -4.54 -5.25 9.78
CA ILE A 123 -4.70 -6.70 9.61
C ILE A 123 -5.98 -7.04 8.84
N ARG A 124 -7.05 -6.26 9.03
CA ARG A 124 -8.36 -6.46 8.41
C ARG A 124 -8.54 -5.66 7.12
N TRP A 125 -7.53 -4.89 6.72
CA TRP A 125 -7.64 -3.92 5.64
C TRP A 125 -8.03 -4.56 4.31
N THR A 126 -7.61 -5.81 4.07
CA THR A 126 -7.98 -6.59 2.87
C THR A 126 -9.50 -6.72 2.65
N LYS A 127 -10.32 -6.58 3.70
CA LYS A 127 -11.79 -6.64 3.66
C LYS A 127 -12.46 -5.26 3.74
N ALA A 128 -11.69 -4.18 3.92
CA ALA A 128 -12.23 -2.84 4.14
C ALA A 128 -13.03 -2.30 2.94
N HIS A 129 -12.77 -2.77 1.72
CA HIS A 129 -13.54 -2.41 0.52
C HIS A 129 -15.05 -2.74 0.58
N ALA A 130 -15.44 -3.71 1.41
CA ALA A 130 -16.83 -4.14 1.55
C ALA A 130 -17.56 -3.42 2.70
N LEU A 131 -16.86 -2.57 3.44
CA LEU A 131 -17.40 -1.88 4.59
C LEU A 131 -18.11 -0.59 4.17
N ASP A 132 -19.00 -0.12 5.04
CA ASP A 132 -19.58 1.21 4.94
C ASP A 132 -18.46 2.26 5.05
N ARG A 133 -18.28 3.03 3.97
CA ARG A 133 -17.17 3.99 3.83
C ARG A 133 -17.31 5.15 4.81
N ASP A 134 -18.52 5.64 5.02
CA ASP A 134 -18.75 6.83 5.85
C ASP A 134 -18.44 6.49 7.31
N LYS A 135 -18.90 5.32 7.77
CA LYS A 135 -18.59 4.81 9.12
C LYS A 135 -17.11 4.49 9.31
N LEU A 136 -16.45 3.94 8.30
CA LEU A 136 -15.01 3.70 8.33
C LEU A 136 -14.23 5.02 8.40
N GLN A 137 -14.60 6.01 7.60
CA GLN A 137 -13.96 7.33 7.61
C GLN A 137 -14.19 8.05 8.94
N GLN A 138 -15.39 7.97 9.51
CA GLN A 138 -15.69 8.49 10.84
C GLN A 138 -14.80 7.83 11.91
N TYR A 139 -14.68 6.49 11.89
CA TYR A 139 -13.81 5.79 12.82
C TYR A 139 -12.32 6.16 12.63
N LEU A 140 -11.85 6.28 11.40
CA LEU A 140 -10.49 6.75 11.12
C LEU A 140 -10.26 8.18 11.64
N HIS A 141 -11.23 9.09 11.46
CA HIS A 141 -11.17 10.45 11.99
C HIS A 141 -11.04 10.46 13.52
N CYS A 142 -11.76 9.58 14.20
CA CYS A 142 -11.62 9.35 15.63
C CYS A 142 -10.18 8.94 15.99
N VAL A 143 -9.59 7.98 15.29
CA VAL A 143 -8.20 7.56 15.52
C VAL A 143 -7.21 8.70 15.26
N TRP A 144 -7.42 9.52 14.22
CA TRP A 144 -6.59 10.69 13.93
C TRP A 144 -6.73 11.79 14.99
N SER A 145 -7.89 11.92 15.61
CA SER A 145 -8.12 12.84 16.73
C SER A 145 -7.32 12.41 17.96
N CYS A 146 -7.24 11.10 18.23
CA CYS A 146 -6.32 10.56 19.23
C CYS A 146 -4.86 10.85 18.87
N ALA A 147 -4.49 10.71 17.60
CA ALA A 147 -3.13 11.04 17.15
C ALA A 147 -2.78 12.52 17.33
N LYS A 148 -3.75 13.43 17.12
CA LYS A 148 -3.61 14.86 17.40
C LYS A 148 -3.24 15.09 18.87
N LYS A 149 -4.02 14.54 19.80
CA LYS A 149 -3.78 14.66 21.25
C LYS A 149 -2.34 14.30 21.62
N TRP A 150 -1.86 13.15 21.12
CA TRP A 150 -0.54 12.64 21.50
C TRP A 150 0.62 13.31 20.76
N THR A 151 0.43 13.73 19.51
CA THR A 151 1.50 14.30 18.68
C THR A 151 1.71 15.80 18.93
N MET A 152 0.63 16.55 19.20
CA MET A 152 0.66 18.02 19.26
C MET A 152 1.02 18.59 20.64
N HIS A 153 0.98 17.77 21.69
CA HIS A 153 1.15 18.21 23.07
C HIS A 153 2.29 17.47 23.76
N LEU A 154 2.84 18.10 24.79
CA LEU A 154 3.74 17.45 25.75
C LEU A 154 2.91 16.76 26.83
N HIS A 155 3.41 15.64 27.35
CA HIS A 155 2.70 14.77 28.31
C HIS A 155 3.59 14.47 29.50
N GLU A 156 3.03 14.29 30.69
CA GLU A 156 3.81 13.92 31.88
C GLU A 156 4.49 12.55 31.71
N LYS A 157 3.79 11.59 31.09
CA LYS A 157 4.32 10.26 30.79
C LYS A 157 3.76 9.75 29.46
N VAL A 158 4.66 9.28 28.58
CA VAL A 158 4.26 8.60 27.34
C VAL A 158 5.31 7.56 26.94
N GLU A 159 4.85 6.37 26.54
CA GLU A 159 5.71 5.28 26.08
C GLU A 159 5.28 4.84 24.66
N PRO A 160 6.20 4.77 23.68
CA PRO A 160 7.59 5.26 23.72
C PRO A 160 7.65 6.80 23.62
N GLY A 161 8.35 7.44 24.55
CA GLY A 161 8.50 8.90 24.62
C GLY A 161 9.95 9.37 24.71
N LEU A 162 10.16 10.66 24.43
CA LEU A 162 11.43 11.36 24.59
C LEU A 162 11.23 12.52 25.58
N HIS A 163 12.15 12.68 26.53
CA HIS A 163 12.09 13.77 27.49
C HIS A 163 12.34 15.13 26.83
N GLU A 164 11.58 16.12 27.28
CA GLU A 164 11.67 17.53 26.93
C GLU A 164 11.39 18.35 28.20
N GLY A 165 12.45 18.57 28.99
CA GLY A 165 12.32 19.07 30.36
C GLY A 165 11.64 18.02 31.26
N ASP A 166 10.68 18.47 32.06
CA ASP A 166 9.89 17.62 32.96
C ASP A 166 8.77 16.85 32.23
N MET A 167 8.52 17.17 30.97
CA MET A 167 7.49 16.55 30.15
C MET A 167 8.12 15.63 29.10
N MET A 168 7.27 14.89 28.40
CA MET A 168 7.65 13.95 27.35
C MET A 168 6.87 14.22 26.06
N LYS A 169 7.55 14.08 24.93
CA LYS A 169 6.93 14.00 23.60
C LYS A 169 6.91 12.56 23.11
N VAL A 170 5.97 12.22 22.23
CA VAL A 170 5.97 10.92 21.56
C VAL A 170 7.23 10.73 20.72
N HIS A 171 7.74 9.49 20.69
CA HIS A 171 8.89 9.17 19.84
C HIS A 171 8.54 9.39 18.35
N PRO A 172 9.42 9.97 17.51
CA PRO A 172 9.15 10.23 16.09
C PRO A 172 8.72 8.99 15.29
N ARG A 173 9.14 7.79 15.70
CA ARG A 173 8.68 6.52 15.11
C ARG A 173 7.15 6.34 15.20
N VAL A 174 6.51 6.81 16.29
CA VAL A 174 5.05 6.79 16.45
C VAL A 174 4.39 7.74 15.46
N VAL A 175 4.96 8.94 15.30
CA VAL A 175 4.53 9.94 14.32
C VAL A 175 4.59 9.36 12.91
N LEU A 176 5.70 8.70 12.56
CA LEU A 176 5.84 8.03 11.26
C LEU A 176 4.84 6.90 11.08
N ALA A 177 4.60 6.08 12.11
CA ALA A 177 3.63 5.00 12.04
C ALA A 177 2.22 5.54 11.76
N CYS A 178 1.80 6.61 12.44
CA CYS A 178 0.51 7.25 12.19
C CYS A 178 0.43 7.83 10.78
N LEU A 179 1.43 8.60 10.33
CA LEU A 179 1.50 9.16 8.98
C LEU A 179 1.43 8.06 7.90
N SER A 180 2.21 6.99 8.07
CA SER A 180 2.24 5.86 7.14
C SER A 180 0.89 5.16 7.02
N ARG A 181 0.21 4.92 8.15
CA ARG A 181 -1.15 4.34 8.16
C ARG A 181 -2.17 5.30 7.58
N PHE A 182 -2.07 6.58 7.88
CA PHE A 182 -2.91 7.63 7.31
C PHE A 182 -2.82 7.64 5.78
N PHE A 183 -1.60 7.68 5.23
CA PHE A 183 -1.37 7.63 3.80
C PHE A 183 -1.96 6.36 3.19
N TRP A 184 -1.60 5.19 3.74
CA TRP A 184 -2.03 3.91 3.18
C TRP A 184 -3.55 3.77 3.15
N PHE A 185 -4.22 4.06 4.26
CA PHE A 185 -5.67 3.88 4.37
C PHE A 185 -6.42 4.81 3.43
N ASN A 186 -6.10 6.10 3.44
CA ASN A 186 -6.75 7.06 2.55
C ASN A 186 -6.44 6.76 1.08
N LYS A 187 -5.17 6.50 0.74
CA LYS A 187 -4.80 6.24 -0.67
C LYS A 187 -5.47 4.98 -1.21
N THR A 188 -5.60 3.93 -0.41
CA THR A 188 -6.26 2.69 -0.84
C THR A 188 -7.76 2.91 -1.10
N LEU A 189 -8.43 3.68 -0.23
CA LEU A 189 -9.84 4.04 -0.41
C LEU A 189 -10.05 4.90 -1.66
N ASP A 190 -9.18 5.88 -1.87
CA ASP A 190 -9.24 6.76 -3.04
C ASP A 190 -8.93 6.00 -4.33
N LEU A 191 -7.92 5.13 -4.32
CA LEU A 191 -7.61 4.22 -5.41
C LEU A 191 -8.82 3.35 -5.79
N HIS A 192 -9.48 2.76 -4.80
CA HIS A 192 -10.61 1.90 -5.07
C HIS A 192 -11.81 2.64 -5.68
N ALA A 193 -11.98 3.92 -5.32
CA ALA A 193 -13.04 4.80 -5.82
C ALA A 193 -12.67 5.54 -7.11
N ALA A 194 -11.40 5.58 -7.49
CA ALA A 194 -10.91 6.31 -8.66
C ALA A 194 -11.43 5.78 -10.00
N TYR A 195 -11.97 4.56 -10.03
CA TYR A 195 -12.41 3.89 -11.24
C TYR A 195 -13.85 3.37 -11.09
N PRO A 196 -14.74 3.65 -12.06
CA PRO A 196 -16.00 2.92 -12.18
C PRO A 196 -15.72 1.41 -12.31
N ARG A 197 -16.42 0.60 -11.52
CA ARG A 197 -16.17 -0.84 -11.42
C ARG A 197 -17.24 -1.65 -12.12
N GLU A 198 -16.81 -2.62 -12.92
CA GLU A 198 -17.68 -3.57 -13.59
C GLU A 198 -17.30 -5.00 -13.20
N THR A 199 -18.31 -5.80 -12.87
CA THR A 199 -18.08 -7.20 -12.49
C THR A 199 -18.03 -8.05 -13.75
N ILE A 200 -16.83 -8.47 -14.13
CA ILE A 200 -16.61 -9.46 -15.17
C ILE A 200 -15.97 -10.69 -14.55
N LYS A 201 -16.44 -11.87 -14.95
CA LYS A 201 -15.81 -13.15 -14.66
C LYS A 201 -15.43 -13.81 -15.97
N VAL A 202 -14.18 -14.24 -16.09
CA VAL A 202 -13.68 -14.97 -17.24
C VAL A 202 -13.29 -16.35 -16.75
N LYS A 203 -13.90 -17.40 -17.31
CA LYS A 203 -13.46 -18.78 -17.05
C LYS A 203 -12.13 -19.01 -17.76
N TYR A 204 -11.21 -19.68 -17.09
CA TYR A 204 -9.93 -20.10 -17.63
C TYR A 204 -9.64 -21.54 -17.20
N ASN A 205 -8.82 -22.24 -17.97
CA ASN A 205 -8.48 -23.64 -17.73
C ASN A 205 -7.39 -23.78 -16.66
N ASN A 206 -6.87 -24.99 -16.53
CA ASN A 206 -5.83 -25.38 -15.58
C ASN A 206 -4.43 -24.84 -15.93
N PHE A 207 -4.32 -23.68 -16.59
CA PHE A 207 -3.04 -23.06 -16.99
C PHE A 207 -2.07 -22.96 -15.81
N PHE A 208 -2.52 -22.39 -14.69
CA PHE A 208 -1.69 -22.21 -13.51
C PHE A 208 -1.25 -23.52 -12.87
N GLU A 209 -2.04 -24.59 -13.00
CA GLU A 209 -1.66 -25.93 -12.52
C GLU A 209 -0.58 -26.53 -13.43
N ARG A 210 -0.71 -26.40 -14.75
CA ARG A 210 0.28 -26.87 -15.72
C ARG A 210 1.62 -26.16 -15.58
N GLU A 211 1.61 -24.88 -15.24
CA GLU A 211 2.84 -24.09 -15.07
C GLU A 211 3.49 -24.24 -13.68
N LEU A 212 2.92 -25.07 -12.78
CA LEU A 212 3.59 -25.44 -11.51
C LEU A 212 4.94 -26.15 -11.73
N ARG A 213 5.20 -26.69 -12.94
CA ARG A 213 6.50 -27.24 -13.34
C ARG A 213 7.69 -26.31 -13.08
N HIS A 214 7.47 -24.99 -13.03
CA HIS A 214 8.55 -24.03 -12.74
C HIS A 214 9.12 -24.17 -11.32
N PHE A 215 8.41 -24.79 -10.38
CA PHE A 215 8.86 -25.04 -9.01
C PHE A 215 10.04 -26.02 -8.90
N VAL A 216 10.32 -26.80 -9.96
CA VAL A 216 11.50 -27.67 -10.04
C VAL A 216 12.79 -26.85 -9.93
N LEU A 217 12.77 -25.60 -10.39
CA LEU A 217 13.94 -24.71 -10.35
C LEU A 217 14.06 -24.07 -8.97
N ARG A 218 15.16 -24.34 -8.25
CA ARG A 218 15.47 -23.68 -6.96
C ARG A 218 15.41 -22.15 -7.06
N LYS A 219 15.96 -21.58 -8.13
CA LYS A 219 15.92 -20.13 -8.41
C LYS A 219 14.51 -19.58 -8.47
N PHE A 220 13.52 -20.36 -8.95
CA PHE A 220 12.13 -19.94 -8.96
C PHE A 220 11.58 -19.80 -7.53
N ARG A 221 11.85 -20.79 -6.67
CA ARG A 221 11.44 -20.75 -5.25
C ARG A 221 12.09 -19.60 -4.49
N ASP A 222 13.38 -19.34 -4.71
CA ASP A 222 14.08 -18.21 -4.07
C ASP A 222 13.50 -16.86 -4.49
N GLN A 223 13.14 -16.70 -5.77
CA GLN A 223 12.50 -15.47 -6.27
C GLN A 223 11.03 -15.34 -5.83
N LEU A 224 10.31 -16.47 -5.72
CA LEU A 224 8.96 -16.51 -5.19
C LEU A 224 8.94 -16.04 -3.73
N LEU A 225 9.96 -16.42 -2.94
CA LEU A 225 10.11 -15.98 -1.56
C LEU A 225 10.21 -14.45 -1.44
N ASN A 226 10.98 -13.80 -2.31
CA ASN A 226 11.04 -12.33 -2.36
C ASN A 226 9.68 -11.71 -2.71
N THR A 227 8.95 -12.34 -3.66
CA THR A 227 7.60 -11.91 -4.04
C THR A 227 6.61 -12.05 -2.87
N LEU A 228 6.75 -13.10 -2.07
CA LEU A 228 5.96 -13.30 -0.86
C LEU A 228 6.21 -12.20 0.17
N TRP A 229 7.47 -11.84 0.44
CA TRP A 229 7.79 -10.76 1.38
C TRP A 229 7.20 -9.42 0.96
N ASP A 230 7.32 -9.08 -0.31
CA ASP A 230 6.69 -7.88 -0.87
C ASP A 230 5.16 -7.93 -0.77
N HIS A 231 4.56 -9.11 -0.94
CA HIS A 231 3.11 -9.29 -0.78
C HIS A 231 2.63 -9.25 0.68
N LEU A 232 3.48 -9.58 1.66
CA LEU A 232 3.13 -9.51 3.09
C LEU A 232 3.38 -8.12 3.69
N SER A 233 4.27 -7.34 3.08
CA SER A 233 4.64 -5.99 3.55
C SER A 233 3.57 -4.96 3.21
N HIS A 234 3.09 -4.22 4.21
CA HIS A 234 2.14 -3.14 4.04
C HIS A 234 2.85 -1.83 3.64
N PRO A 235 2.18 -0.94 2.89
CA PRO A 235 2.71 0.39 2.62
C PRO A 235 3.08 1.11 3.93
N GLY A 236 4.29 1.67 3.99
CA GLY A 236 4.82 2.35 5.18
C GLY A 236 5.64 1.48 6.13
N ASP A 237 5.63 0.15 6.00
CA ASP A 237 6.37 -0.75 6.91
C ASP A 237 7.89 -0.55 6.80
N LEU A 238 8.39 -0.37 5.58
CA LEU A 238 9.82 -0.15 5.32
C LEU A 238 10.28 1.16 5.95
N GLU A 239 9.48 2.20 5.81
CA GLU A 239 9.72 3.54 6.33
C GLU A 239 9.72 3.53 7.86
N ILE A 240 8.73 2.88 8.48
CA ILE A 240 8.67 2.72 9.95
C ILE A 240 9.90 1.95 10.45
N ALA A 241 10.30 0.89 9.75
CA ALA A 241 11.43 0.06 10.14
C ALA A 241 12.78 0.78 9.97
N SER A 242 12.93 1.60 8.91
CA SER A 242 14.18 2.27 8.53
C SER A 242 14.41 3.60 9.21
N HIS A 243 13.37 4.20 9.78
CA HIS A 243 13.44 5.51 10.42
C HIS A 243 14.61 5.67 11.41
N ASP A 244 14.82 4.67 12.27
CA ASP A 244 15.86 4.72 13.30
C ASP A 244 17.23 4.25 12.78
N GLN A 245 17.32 3.81 11.53
CA GLN A 245 18.58 3.38 10.91
C GLN A 245 19.22 4.54 10.14
N LEU A 246 20.53 4.73 10.36
CA LEU A 246 21.30 5.80 9.74
C LEU A 246 21.73 5.37 8.33
N GLY A 247 20.82 5.49 7.35
CA GLY A 247 21.16 5.42 5.93
C GLY A 247 21.19 4.03 5.29
N ASP A 248 20.99 2.95 6.05
CA ASP A 248 20.93 1.59 5.50
C ASP A 248 19.55 1.27 4.91
N ASN A 249 19.54 0.75 3.68
CA ASN A 249 18.34 0.22 3.05
C ASN A 249 17.95 -1.10 3.72
N ILE A 250 16.85 -1.09 4.47
CA ILE A 250 16.29 -2.30 5.08
C ILE A 250 15.62 -3.16 4.01
N SER A 251 15.90 -4.47 4.02
CA SER A 251 15.18 -5.43 3.18
C SER A 251 13.71 -5.58 3.62
N THR A 252 12.80 -5.91 2.71
CA THR A 252 11.39 -6.17 3.05
C THR A 252 11.25 -7.22 4.16
N TYR A 253 12.07 -8.27 4.14
CA TYR A 253 12.11 -9.29 5.17
C TYR A 253 12.48 -8.71 6.55
N SER A 254 13.53 -7.87 6.62
CA SER A 254 13.96 -7.23 7.86
C SER A 254 12.92 -6.27 8.43
N ALA A 255 12.15 -5.58 7.57
CA ALA A 255 11.03 -4.76 8.02
C ALA A 255 9.88 -5.62 8.58
N LEU A 256 9.55 -6.73 7.91
CA LEU A 256 8.57 -7.70 8.41
C LEU A 256 9.00 -8.31 9.74
N TYR A 257 10.29 -8.64 9.91
CA TYR A 257 10.86 -9.21 11.12
C TYR A 257 10.64 -8.30 12.35
N LYS A 258 10.69 -6.98 12.17
CA LYS A 258 10.42 -6.02 13.27
C LYS A 258 8.95 -5.97 13.70
N ARG A 259 8.03 -6.51 12.89
CA ARG A 259 6.58 -6.43 13.11
C ARG A 259 5.93 -7.78 13.43
N GLN A 260 6.42 -8.84 12.80
CA GLN A 260 5.81 -10.17 12.83
C GLN A 260 6.66 -11.11 13.68
N PRO A 261 6.03 -12.04 14.43
CA PRO A 261 6.75 -13.10 15.12
C PRO A 261 7.62 -13.90 14.14
N VAL A 262 8.88 -14.11 14.52
CA VAL A 262 9.89 -14.78 13.67
C VAL A 262 9.45 -16.17 13.21
N CYS A 263 8.77 -16.91 14.09
CA CYS A 263 8.27 -18.24 13.79
C CYS A 263 7.28 -18.29 12.61
N LEU A 264 6.49 -17.23 12.39
CA LEU A 264 5.57 -17.13 11.26
C LEU A 264 6.33 -16.95 9.94
N LEU A 265 7.37 -16.10 9.96
CA LEU A 265 8.23 -15.87 8.80
C LEU A 265 9.01 -17.14 8.44
N GLN A 266 9.57 -17.83 9.43
CA GLN A 266 10.27 -19.11 9.23
C GLN A 266 9.32 -20.19 8.68
N LYS A 267 8.08 -20.27 9.18
CA LYS A 267 7.07 -21.21 8.67
C LYS A 267 6.71 -20.92 7.21
N ALA A 268 6.53 -19.65 6.86
CA ALA A 268 6.26 -19.23 5.48
C ALA A 268 7.44 -19.54 4.54
N GLN A 269 8.66 -19.26 4.99
CA GLN A 269 9.89 -19.58 4.24
C GLN A 269 10.06 -21.08 4.04
N LYS A 270 9.89 -21.89 5.09
CA LYS A 270 9.96 -23.34 5.00
C LYS A 270 8.92 -23.86 4.00
N SER A 271 7.70 -23.35 4.07
CA SER A 271 6.62 -23.73 3.16
C SER A 271 6.99 -23.45 1.70
N MET A 272 7.50 -22.25 1.39
CA MET A 272 7.93 -21.88 0.03
C MET A 272 9.05 -22.77 -0.53
N LEU A 273 10.00 -23.14 0.32
CA LEU A 273 11.21 -23.84 -0.11
C LEU A 273 11.03 -25.37 -0.21
N PHE A 274 10.16 -25.95 0.61
CA PHE A 274 10.12 -27.41 0.79
C PHE A 274 8.75 -28.05 0.56
N ASP A 275 7.64 -27.30 0.64
CA ASP A 275 6.33 -27.91 0.38
C ASP A 275 6.14 -28.20 -1.12
N GLU A 276 5.17 -29.08 -1.42
CA GLU A 276 4.75 -29.39 -2.78
C GLU A 276 4.15 -28.17 -3.48
N PRO A 277 4.37 -28.00 -4.81
CA PRO A 277 3.94 -26.80 -5.55
C PRO A 277 2.45 -26.47 -5.40
N GLU A 278 1.58 -27.47 -5.40
CA GLU A 278 0.13 -27.33 -5.26
C GLU A 278 -0.23 -26.79 -3.87
N GLU A 279 0.47 -27.24 -2.84
CA GLU A 279 0.28 -26.77 -1.47
C GLU A 279 0.74 -25.32 -1.30
N VAL A 280 1.89 -24.97 -1.90
CA VAL A 280 2.41 -23.60 -1.88
C VAL A 280 1.41 -22.66 -2.55
N ARG A 281 0.92 -23.02 -3.75
CA ARG A 281 -0.07 -22.23 -4.49
C ARG A 281 -1.37 -22.11 -3.70
N ARG A 282 -1.85 -23.16 -3.05
CA ARG A 282 -3.06 -23.11 -2.20
C ARG A 282 -2.90 -22.16 -1.02
N LYS A 283 -1.73 -22.15 -0.36
CA LYS A 283 -1.45 -21.28 0.80
C LYS A 283 -1.22 -19.83 0.37
N TYR A 284 -0.58 -19.60 -0.79
CA TYR A 284 -0.16 -18.30 -1.27
C TYR A 284 -0.46 -18.13 -2.77
N PRO A 285 -1.74 -18.06 -3.17
CA PRO A 285 -2.13 -18.10 -4.58
C PRO A 285 -1.63 -16.87 -5.34
N ASN A 286 -1.84 -15.65 -4.83
CA ASN A 286 -1.46 -14.44 -5.55
C ASN A 286 0.05 -14.33 -5.80
N PRO A 287 0.95 -14.46 -4.79
CA PRO A 287 2.39 -14.43 -5.04
C PRO A 287 2.84 -15.49 -6.05
N THR A 288 2.27 -16.69 -5.95
CA THR A 288 2.61 -17.83 -6.82
C THR A 288 2.17 -17.56 -8.26
N ASP A 289 0.92 -17.16 -8.46
CA ASP A 289 0.33 -16.92 -9.78
C ASP A 289 1.00 -15.73 -10.49
N ILE A 290 1.35 -14.65 -9.74
CA ILE A 290 2.16 -13.53 -10.26
C ILE A 290 3.49 -14.05 -10.78
N LYS A 291 4.17 -14.89 -10.00
CA LYS A 291 5.49 -15.39 -10.34
C LYS A 291 5.45 -16.34 -11.55
N ILE A 292 4.44 -17.20 -11.62
CA ILE A 292 4.18 -18.08 -12.77
C ILE A 292 4.05 -17.24 -14.04
N VAL A 293 3.18 -16.23 -14.04
CA VAL A 293 2.97 -15.35 -15.22
C VAL A 293 4.25 -14.60 -15.58
N GLN A 294 4.97 -14.06 -14.58
CA GLN A 294 6.23 -13.37 -14.81
C GLN A 294 7.26 -14.29 -15.49
N THR A 295 7.43 -15.51 -14.98
CA THR A 295 8.36 -16.49 -15.55
C THR A 295 7.94 -16.94 -16.94
N TYR A 296 6.65 -17.16 -17.20
CA TYR A 296 6.13 -17.46 -18.54
C TYR A 296 6.49 -16.35 -19.53
N PHE A 297 6.23 -15.09 -19.19
CA PHE A 297 6.52 -13.95 -20.08
C PHE A 297 8.02 -13.72 -20.28
N GLN A 298 8.85 -13.94 -19.25
CA GLN A 298 10.30 -13.85 -19.38
C GLN A 298 10.86 -14.95 -20.30
N ASN A 299 10.29 -16.15 -20.25
CA ASN A 299 10.76 -17.27 -21.07
C ASN A 299 10.28 -17.15 -22.52
N THR A 300 8.99 -16.87 -22.73
CA THR A 300 8.33 -16.87 -24.05
C THR A 300 8.48 -15.54 -24.79
N PHE A 301 8.32 -14.42 -24.10
CA PHE A 301 8.28 -13.08 -24.73
C PHE A 301 9.49 -12.19 -24.38
N LYS A 302 10.43 -12.70 -23.57
CA LYS A 302 11.59 -11.95 -23.04
C LYS A 302 11.22 -10.62 -22.38
N MET A 303 10.06 -10.59 -21.70
CA MET A 303 9.50 -9.40 -21.07
C MET A 303 9.19 -9.65 -19.59
N ASP A 304 9.37 -8.62 -18.76
CA ASP A 304 8.95 -8.66 -17.36
C ASP A 304 7.48 -8.22 -17.22
N PHE A 305 6.56 -9.18 -17.15
CA PHE A 305 5.13 -8.92 -17.07
C PHE A 305 4.75 -7.95 -15.94
N ALA A 306 5.27 -8.18 -14.74
CA ALA A 306 4.92 -7.39 -13.57
C ALA A 306 5.36 -5.93 -13.71
N LYS A 307 6.51 -5.69 -14.36
CA LYS A 307 7.03 -4.34 -14.58
C LYS A 307 6.17 -3.51 -15.55
N PHE A 308 5.59 -4.13 -16.57
CA PHE A 308 4.88 -3.42 -17.65
C PHE A 308 3.36 -3.42 -17.50
N PHE A 309 2.78 -4.45 -16.87
CA PHE A 309 1.32 -4.65 -16.85
C PHE A 309 0.72 -4.74 -15.45
N VAL A 310 1.52 -4.64 -14.39
CA VAL A 310 1.03 -4.71 -13.01
C VAL A 310 1.42 -3.44 -12.26
N CYS A 311 0.41 -2.76 -11.70
CA CYS A 311 0.58 -1.63 -10.82
C CYS A 311 0.20 -2.05 -9.40
N PHE A 312 1.20 -2.34 -8.57
CA PHE A 312 1.00 -2.63 -7.15
C PHE A 312 0.51 -1.39 -6.39
N GLU A 313 -0.25 -1.60 -5.31
CA GLU A 313 -0.90 -0.54 -4.52
C GLU A 313 0.10 0.57 -4.11
N ARG A 314 1.30 0.17 -3.66
CA ARG A 314 2.40 1.07 -3.25
C ARG A 314 2.88 2.04 -4.34
N ASN A 315 2.74 1.65 -5.60
CA ASN A 315 3.27 2.38 -6.75
C ASN A 315 2.18 3.18 -7.49
N HIS A 316 0.90 2.95 -7.19
CA HIS A 316 -0.20 3.54 -7.94
C HIS A 316 -0.16 5.08 -7.95
N CYS A 317 0.16 5.72 -6.81
CA CYS A 317 0.29 7.18 -6.74
C CYS A 317 1.27 7.77 -7.78
N LYS A 318 2.37 7.09 -8.08
CA LYS A 318 3.39 7.54 -9.05
C LYS A 318 2.94 7.34 -10.50
N HIS A 319 1.95 6.48 -10.72
CA HIS A 319 1.56 6.02 -12.05
C HIS A 319 0.07 6.19 -12.34
N GLU A 320 -0.69 6.88 -11.48
CA GLU A 320 -2.15 6.98 -11.58
C GLU A 320 -2.60 7.49 -12.96
N ARG A 321 -1.98 8.58 -13.43
CA ARG A 321 -2.23 9.14 -14.75
C ARG A 321 -1.89 8.15 -15.86
N ALA A 322 -0.71 7.53 -15.80
CA ALA A 322 -0.25 6.55 -16.79
C ALA A 322 -1.18 5.32 -16.85
N VAL A 323 -1.68 4.85 -15.70
CA VAL A 323 -2.64 3.73 -15.63
C VAL A 323 -3.98 4.12 -16.25
N ARG A 324 -4.47 5.35 -16.01
CA ARG A 324 -5.76 5.82 -16.54
C ARG A 324 -5.72 6.06 -18.05
N GLU A 325 -4.62 6.60 -18.55
CA GLU A 325 -4.41 6.96 -19.96
C GLU A 325 -3.80 5.81 -20.79
N SER A 326 -3.47 4.68 -20.16
CA SER A 326 -2.83 3.55 -20.85
C SER A 326 -3.72 2.97 -21.95
N ALA A 327 -3.15 2.84 -23.15
CA ALA A 327 -3.78 2.16 -24.27
C ALA A 327 -3.88 0.64 -24.06
N VAL A 328 -3.05 0.07 -23.18
CA VAL A 328 -3.06 -1.35 -22.84
C VAL A 328 -3.72 -1.58 -21.48
N PRO A 329 -4.41 -2.71 -21.26
CA PRO A 329 -4.97 -3.02 -19.95
C PRO A 329 -3.85 -3.17 -18.91
N ILE A 330 -4.08 -2.63 -17.71
CA ILE A 330 -3.14 -2.70 -16.58
C ILE A 330 -3.84 -3.38 -15.40
N ILE A 331 -3.20 -4.38 -14.80
CA ILE A 331 -3.66 -5.01 -13.56
C ILE A 331 -3.28 -4.09 -12.40
N VAL A 332 -4.25 -3.69 -11.60
CA VAL A 332 -4.06 -2.81 -10.43
C VAL A 332 -4.40 -3.58 -9.16
N GLU A 333 -3.48 -3.55 -8.18
CA GLU A 333 -3.71 -4.10 -6.84
C GLU A 333 -4.35 -3.03 -5.94
N SER A 334 -5.40 -3.42 -5.23
CA SER A 334 -5.97 -2.65 -4.11
C SER A 334 -6.53 -3.62 -3.08
N PHE A 335 -6.30 -3.40 -1.78
CA PHE A 335 -6.76 -4.29 -0.71
C PHE A 335 -6.30 -5.76 -0.88
N ARG A 336 -5.11 -5.99 -1.46
CA ARG A 336 -4.58 -7.33 -1.82
C ARG A 336 -5.42 -8.11 -2.83
N LYS A 337 -6.30 -7.43 -3.55
CA LYS A 337 -7.09 -7.95 -4.66
C LYS A 337 -6.73 -7.22 -5.94
N TYR A 338 -6.99 -7.87 -7.06
CA TYR A 338 -6.56 -7.38 -8.37
C TYR A 338 -7.77 -7.05 -9.24
N SER A 339 -7.69 -5.92 -9.93
CA SER A 339 -8.66 -5.47 -10.95
C SER A 339 -7.91 -5.15 -12.24
N VAL A 340 -8.56 -5.23 -13.39
CA VAL A 340 -7.97 -4.80 -14.67
C VAL A 340 -8.51 -3.43 -15.03
N VAL A 341 -7.64 -2.42 -15.12
CA VAL A 341 -8.02 -1.08 -15.61
C VAL A 341 -7.81 -1.02 -17.11
N HIS A 342 -8.86 -0.68 -17.85
CA HIS A 342 -8.80 -0.46 -19.30
C HIS A 342 -9.85 0.59 -19.71
N ASN A 343 -9.43 1.57 -20.52
CA ASN A 343 -10.27 2.69 -20.97
C ASN A 343 -10.98 3.42 -19.81
N GLY A 344 -10.25 3.70 -18.72
CA GLY A 344 -10.75 4.41 -17.56
C GLY A 344 -11.71 3.64 -16.64
N LYS A 345 -12.02 2.36 -16.93
CA LYS A 345 -12.87 1.50 -16.09
C LYS A 345 -12.07 0.37 -15.46
N ALA A 346 -12.48 -0.09 -14.29
CA ALA A 346 -11.90 -1.24 -13.60
C ALA A 346 -12.81 -2.48 -13.73
N TYR A 347 -12.26 -3.59 -14.20
CA TYR A 347 -12.97 -4.84 -14.45
C TYR A 347 -12.51 -5.94 -13.50
N GLY A 348 -13.48 -6.61 -12.88
CA GLY A 348 -13.22 -7.66 -11.90
C GLY A 348 -12.63 -7.14 -10.58
N PHE A 349 -12.62 -7.99 -9.57
CA PHE A 349 -11.99 -7.70 -8.28
C PHE A 349 -11.78 -8.99 -7.48
N GLY A 350 -10.59 -9.57 -7.55
CA GLY A 350 -10.38 -10.91 -7.02
C GLY A 350 -8.93 -11.34 -6.93
N SER A 351 -8.69 -12.63 -7.18
CA SER A 351 -7.34 -13.20 -7.22
C SER A 351 -6.56 -12.67 -8.41
N PHE A 352 -5.24 -12.82 -8.37
CA PHE A 352 -4.40 -12.47 -9.52
C PHE A 352 -4.73 -13.33 -10.74
N ALA A 353 -5.05 -14.61 -10.56
CA ALA A 353 -5.43 -15.51 -11.64
C ALA A 353 -6.69 -15.02 -12.38
N ASP A 354 -7.72 -14.60 -11.64
CA ASP A 354 -8.94 -14.01 -12.22
C ASP A 354 -8.62 -12.74 -13.01
N ALA A 355 -7.81 -11.86 -12.43
CA ALA A 355 -7.41 -10.60 -13.06
C ALA A 355 -6.55 -10.83 -14.32
N PHE A 356 -5.68 -11.83 -14.31
CA PHE A 356 -4.86 -12.18 -15.47
C PHE A 356 -5.70 -12.72 -16.63
N ALA A 357 -6.71 -13.55 -16.35
CA ALA A 357 -7.66 -14.00 -17.38
C ALA A 357 -8.44 -12.83 -17.99
N ILE A 358 -8.90 -11.88 -17.17
CA ILE A 358 -9.55 -10.65 -17.66
C ILE A 358 -8.57 -9.81 -18.48
N TRP A 359 -7.33 -9.67 -18.01
CA TRP A 359 -6.29 -8.91 -18.70
C TRP A 359 -6.05 -9.48 -20.11
N LEU A 360 -5.91 -10.80 -20.22
CA LEU A 360 -5.68 -11.49 -21.49
C LEU A 360 -6.85 -11.34 -22.48
N LYS A 361 -8.08 -11.23 -21.97
CA LYS A 361 -9.28 -10.95 -22.77
C LYS A 361 -9.23 -9.55 -23.40
N PHE A 362 -8.75 -8.54 -22.68
CA PHE A 362 -8.63 -7.17 -23.19
C PHE A 362 -7.33 -6.91 -23.97
N ALA A 363 -6.27 -7.67 -23.66
CA ALA A 363 -4.95 -7.47 -24.22
C ALA A 363 -4.88 -8.01 -25.66
N ASN A 364 -5.39 -7.27 -26.66
CA ASN A 364 -5.40 -7.74 -28.06
C ASN A 364 -3.99 -7.95 -28.65
N LYS A 365 -3.17 -6.89 -28.67
CA LYS A 365 -1.75 -6.91 -29.10
C LYS A 365 -0.93 -5.90 -28.29
N PRO A 366 -0.81 -6.06 -26.95
CA PRO A 366 -0.05 -5.13 -26.14
C PRO A 366 1.41 -5.14 -26.60
N TYR A 367 1.97 -3.96 -26.92
CA TYR A 367 3.34 -3.82 -27.42
C TYR A 367 3.71 -4.77 -28.58
N ARG A 368 2.76 -5.08 -29.47
CA ARG A 368 2.92 -6.01 -30.61
C ARG A 368 3.21 -7.47 -30.22
N LEU A 369 2.95 -7.86 -28.97
CA LEU A 369 3.03 -9.26 -28.56
C LEU A 369 1.93 -10.10 -29.23
N ASP A 370 2.31 -11.26 -29.75
CA ASP A 370 1.37 -12.28 -30.18
C ASP A 370 0.98 -13.16 -28.99
N LEU A 371 -0.28 -13.06 -28.57
CA LEU A 371 -0.81 -13.78 -27.41
C LEU A 371 -1.69 -14.96 -27.81
N THR A 372 -1.70 -15.36 -29.08
CA THR A 372 -2.60 -16.40 -29.61
C THR A 372 -2.42 -17.74 -28.88
N GLU A 373 -1.19 -18.24 -28.80
CA GLU A 373 -0.88 -19.49 -28.08
C GLU A 373 -1.23 -19.40 -26.59
N LEU A 374 -0.99 -18.24 -25.95
CA LEU A 374 -1.34 -18.04 -24.55
C LEU A 374 -2.86 -18.05 -24.33
N ARG A 375 -3.64 -17.46 -25.26
CA ARG A 375 -5.10 -17.52 -25.22
C ARG A 375 -5.61 -18.94 -25.41
N GLU A 376 -5.02 -19.71 -26.31
CA GLU A 376 -5.37 -21.13 -26.46
C GLU A 376 -5.07 -21.92 -25.19
N LYS A 377 -3.91 -21.73 -24.57
CA LYS A 377 -3.59 -22.38 -23.28
C LYS A 377 -4.54 -21.96 -22.14
N MET A 378 -4.95 -20.69 -22.11
CA MET A 378 -5.81 -20.15 -21.05
C MET A 378 -7.30 -20.43 -21.25
N PHE A 379 -7.79 -20.44 -22.48
CA PHE A 379 -9.22 -20.49 -22.82
C PHE A 379 -9.63 -21.62 -23.77
N GLY A 380 -8.69 -22.21 -24.52
CA GLY A 380 -8.99 -23.30 -25.45
C GLY A 380 -9.42 -24.57 -24.73
N GLU A 381 -10.15 -25.47 -25.38
CA GLU A 381 -10.51 -26.74 -24.73
C GLU A 381 -9.23 -27.51 -24.35
N SER A 382 -9.18 -28.06 -23.13
CA SER A 382 -8.10 -28.96 -22.75
C SER A 382 -8.21 -30.23 -23.57
N THR A 383 -7.61 -30.24 -24.76
CA THR A 383 -7.17 -31.49 -25.36
C THR A 383 -6.16 -32.06 -24.38
N ALA A 384 -6.51 -33.19 -23.77
CA ALA A 384 -5.57 -34.00 -23.03
C ALA A 384 -4.52 -34.49 -24.04
N SER A 385 -3.53 -33.64 -24.35
CA SER A 385 -2.38 -34.09 -25.10
C SER A 385 -1.60 -34.99 -24.16
N ALA A 386 -1.71 -36.29 -24.40
CA ALA A 386 -0.74 -37.28 -23.96
C ALA A 386 0.63 -36.83 -24.53
N GLN A 387 1.35 -35.99 -23.80
CA GLN A 387 2.77 -35.79 -24.04
C GLN A 387 3.50 -36.82 -23.19
N SER A 388 3.94 -37.85 -23.92
CA SER A 388 5.06 -38.71 -23.60
C SER A 388 6.13 -37.99 -22.79
N THR A 389 6.44 -38.56 -21.64
CA THR A 389 7.69 -38.39 -20.90
C THR A 389 8.90 -38.44 -21.84
N ILE A 390 9.56 -37.30 -22.07
CA ILE A 390 10.87 -37.21 -22.76
C ILE A 390 12.03 -37.32 -21.74
N TYR A 391 11.77 -37.91 -20.57
CA TYR A 391 12.81 -38.21 -19.58
C TYR A 391 12.59 -39.61 -18.98
N GLU A 392 12.55 -40.62 -19.84
CA GLU A 392 13.08 -41.93 -19.46
C GLU A 392 14.53 -41.95 -19.94
N LEU A 393 15.44 -41.66 -19.01
CA LEU A 393 16.85 -42.04 -19.17
C LEU A 393 16.90 -43.53 -18.89
N ASP A 394 17.16 -44.33 -19.93
CA ASP A 394 17.53 -45.73 -19.80
C ASP A 394 18.74 -45.85 -18.86
N VAL A 395 18.59 -46.67 -17.81
CA VAL A 395 19.68 -47.20 -16.98
C VAL A 395 19.86 -48.67 -17.33
#